data_AF-H0BS30-F1
#
_entry.id   AF-H0BS30-F1
#
_cell.length_a   1.000
_cell.length_b   1.000
_cell.length_c   1.000
_cell.angle_alpha   90.00
_cell.angle_beta   90.00
_cell.angle_gamma   90.00
#
_symmetry.space_group_name_H-M   'P 1'
#
loop_
_entity.id
_entity.type
_entity.pdbx_description
1 polymer ?
#
loop_
_entity_poly.entity_id
_entity_poly.type
_entity_poly.pdbx_seq_one_letter_code
_entity_poly.pdbx_strand_id
1 'polypeptide(L)'
;MTKPFSVSAAVPKPSRRNPFKAGGQPARQFEQMRKLYAEGHRDLLRLGPARCMGNNMAVAFWRGYDSTPPHTIAKDTPLWACYRAGQAQRLLDDEQDRYVPPRTNSIVQVEAHAGAPR
;
A
#
# COMPACT_ATOMS: atom_id res chain seq x y z
N MET A 1 -13.24 -30.68 22.57
CA MET A 1 -11.99 -29.88 22.67
C MET A 1 -11.83 -29.05 21.40
N THR A 2 -12.28 -27.80 21.44
CA THR A 2 -12.18 -26.85 20.32
C THR A 2 -10.80 -26.20 20.37
N LYS A 3 -9.94 -26.46 19.37
CA LYS A 3 -8.63 -25.80 19.26
C LYS A 3 -8.86 -24.31 18.97
N PRO A 4 -8.16 -23.37 19.64
CA PRO A 4 -8.21 -21.97 19.25
C PRO A 4 -7.53 -21.81 17.89
N PHE A 5 -8.29 -21.38 16.88
CA PHE A 5 -7.76 -20.93 15.59
C PHE A 5 -7.03 -19.60 15.82
N SER A 6 -5.76 -19.66 16.19
CA SER A 6 -4.89 -18.48 16.14
C SER A 6 -4.46 -18.29 14.69
N VAL A 7 -5.31 -17.64 13.88
CA VAL A 7 -4.91 -17.12 12.57
C VAL A 7 -4.20 -15.79 12.81
N SER A 8 -2.98 -15.86 13.36
CA SER A 8 -2.02 -14.79 13.14
C SER A 8 -1.70 -14.80 11.64
N ALA A 9 -2.51 -14.12 10.84
CA ALA A 9 -2.21 -13.88 9.44
C ALA A 9 -0.98 -12.98 9.39
N ALA A 10 0.20 -13.60 9.43
CA ALA A 10 1.46 -12.89 9.39
C ALA A 10 1.49 -12.06 8.10
N VAL A 11 1.62 -10.73 8.26
CA VAL A 11 1.89 -9.82 7.15
C VAL A 11 3.12 -10.36 6.43
N PRO A 12 3.05 -10.65 5.12
CA PRO A 12 4.19 -11.18 4.41
C PRO A 12 5.33 -10.17 4.47
N LYS A 13 6.57 -10.66 4.61
CA LYS A 13 7.76 -9.80 4.61
C LYS A 13 7.78 -8.98 3.31
N PRO A 14 7.79 -7.64 3.39
CA PRO A 14 7.81 -6.80 2.22
C PRO A 14 9.12 -7.00 1.46
N SER A 15 9.07 -6.93 0.14
CA SER A 15 10.23 -7.08 -0.75
C SER A 15 10.08 -6.08 -1.90
N ARG A 16 11.20 -5.49 -2.33
CA ARG A 16 11.24 -4.56 -3.47
C ARG A 16 10.98 -5.27 -4.80
N ARG A 17 11.34 -6.55 -4.88
CA ARG A 17 11.24 -7.35 -6.11
C ARG A 17 9.85 -7.94 -6.24
N ASN A 18 9.41 -8.07 -7.49
CA ASN A 18 8.21 -8.78 -7.84
C ASN A 18 8.31 -10.25 -7.37
N PRO A 19 7.45 -10.70 -6.45
CA PRO A 19 7.52 -12.07 -5.92
C PRO A 19 6.84 -13.09 -6.84
N PHE A 20 6.21 -12.66 -7.93
CA PHE A 20 5.45 -13.54 -8.83
C PHE A 20 6.29 -14.04 -10.00
N LYS A 21 5.90 -15.21 -10.53
CA LYS A 21 6.55 -15.78 -11.71
C LYS A 21 6.37 -14.85 -12.93
N ALA A 22 7.48 -14.53 -13.58
CA ALA A 22 7.51 -13.69 -14.77
C ALA A 22 6.55 -14.21 -15.85
N GLY A 23 5.88 -13.28 -16.54
CA GLY A 23 4.89 -13.59 -17.58
C GLY A 23 3.49 -13.93 -17.07
N GLY A 24 3.31 -14.23 -15.78
CA GLY A 24 2.00 -14.50 -15.19
C GLY A 24 1.14 -13.25 -14.99
N GLN A 25 -0.18 -13.45 -14.91
CA GLN A 25 -1.19 -12.41 -14.61
C GLN A 25 -0.83 -11.61 -13.34
N PRO A 26 -0.53 -12.23 -12.19
CA PRO A 26 -0.13 -11.50 -10.97
C PRO A 26 1.15 -10.68 -11.13
N ALA A 27 2.13 -11.19 -11.89
CA ALA A 27 3.38 -10.46 -12.14
C ALA A 27 3.12 -9.19 -12.96
N ARG A 28 2.30 -9.28 -14.02
CA ARG A 28 1.90 -8.13 -14.83
C ARG A 28 1.15 -7.10 -14.00
N GLN A 29 0.22 -7.54 -13.16
CA GLN A 29 -0.54 -6.65 -12.30
C GLN A 29 0.33 -5.93 -11.28
N PHE A 30 1.31 -6.62 -10.68
CA PHE A 30 2.27 -6.00 -9.76
C PHE A 30 3.05 -4.87 -10.43
N GLU A 31 3.62 -5.12 -11.62
CA GLU A 31 4.38 -4.09 -12.36
C GLU A 31 3.48 -2.94 -12.80
N GLN A 32 2.27 -3.24 -13.27
CA GLN A 32 1.30 -2.22 -13.68
C GLN A 32 0.97 -1.27 -12.53
N MET A 33 0.71 -1.78 -11.33
CA MET A 33 0.40 -0.92 -10.17
C MET A 33 1.56 -0.01 -9.80
N ARG A 34 2.81 -0.50 -9.84
CA ARG A 34 3.99 0.33 -9.59
C ARG A 34 4.19 1.40 -10.67
N LYS A 35 3.92 1.04 -11.93
CA LYS A 35 3.96 2.00 -13.06
C LYS A 35 2.92 3.11 -12.87
N LEU A 36 1.67 2.75 -12.58
CA LEU A 36 0.59 3.72 -12.34
C LEU A 36 0.91 4.65 -11.15
N TYR A 37 1.56 4.13 -10.11
CA TYR A 37 2.01 4.93 -8.98
C TYR A 37 3.09 5.95 -9.40
N ALA A 38 4.12 5.48 -10.11
CA ALA A 38 5.21 6.33 -10.60
C ALA A 38 4.73 7.42 -11.57
N GLU A 39 3.70 7.12 -12.37
CA GLU A 39 3.06 8.06 -13.30
C GLU A 39 2.11 9.05 -12.60
N GLY A 40 1.85 8.92 -11.30
CA GLY A 40 0.88 9.78 -10.62
C GLY A 40 -0.56 9.54 -11.07
N HIS A 41 -0.89 8.32 -11.50
CA HIS A 41 -2.18 8.04 -12.13
C HIS A 41 -3.36 8.30 -11.20
N ARG A 42 -4.43 8.92 -11.70
CA ARG A 42 -5.62 9.37 -10.95
C ARG A 42 -6.32 8.29 -10.12
N ASP A 43 -6.16 7.04 -10.52
CA ASP A 43 -6.76 5.88 -9.84
C ASP A 43 -6.00 5.50 -8.55
N LEU A 44 -4.72 5.88 -8.46
CA LEU A 44 -3.88 5.67 -7.28
C LEU A 44 -3.66 6.96 -6.51
N LEU A 45 -3.36 8.06 -7.20
CA LEU A 45 -3.03 9.36 -6.62
C LEU A 45 -4.01 10.40 -7.14
N ARG A 46 -4.64 11.18 -6.25
CA ARG A 46 -5.43 12.35 -6.65
C ARG A 46 -4.46 13.52 -6.89
N LEU A 47 -4.85 14.54 -7.66
CA LEU A 47 -4.08 15.79 -7.87
C LEU A 47 -3.34 16.23 -6.58
N GLY A 48 -2.03 15.96 -6.50
CA GLY A 48 -1.21 16.11 -5.29
C GLY A 48 -0.68 14.80 -4.68
N PRO A 49 -0.06 14.82 -3.48
CA PRO A 49 0.49 13.63 -2.81
C PRO A 49 -0.57 12.91 -1.96
N ALA A 50 -1.79 12.76 -2.46
CA ALA A 50 -2.91 12.19 -1.70
C ALA A 50 -3.40 10.88 -2.32
N ARG A 51 -3.67 9.89 -1.48
CA ARG A 51 -4.18 8.58 -1.92
C ARG A 51 -5.57 8.69 -2.53
N CYS A 52 -5.76 8.01 -3.65
CA CYS A 52 -7.06 7.72 -4.25
C CYS A 52 -7.40 6.25 -3.98
N MET A 53 -8.56 6.01 -3.36
CA MET A 53 -9.08 4.66 -3.03
C MET A 53 -10.34 4.33 -3.86
N GLY A 54 -10.44 4.88 -5.07
CA GLY A 54 -11.65 4.80 -5.89
C GLY A 54 -11.97 3.41 -6.45
N ASN A 55 -11.08 2.42 -6.31
CA ASN A 55 -11.31 1.05 -6.75
C ASN A 55 -10.61 0.02 -5.82
N ASN A 56 -11.05 -1.24 -5.89
CA ASN A 56 -10.55 -2.33 -5.03
C ASN A 56 -9.04 -2.60 -5.21
N MET A 57 -8.49 -2.39 -6.40
CA MET A 57 -7.07 -2.60 -6.68
C MET A 57 -6.21 -1.55 -6.00
N ALA A 58 -6.63 -0.27 -6.07
CA ALA A 58 -6.02 0.83 -5.34
C ALA A 58 -6.14 0.64 -3.83
N VAL A 59 -7.31 0.20 -3.33
CA VAL A 59 -7.49 -0.15 -1.91
C VAL A 59 -6.51 -1.26 -1.49
N ALA A 60 -6.38 -2.33 -2.27
CA ALA A 60 -5.44 -3.41 -1.98
C ALA A 60 -3.99 -2.92 -1.98
N PHE A 61 -3.61 -2.08 -2.95
CA PHE A 61 -2.30 -1.44 -3.00
C PHE A 61 -2.02 -0.61 -1.74
N TRP A 62 -2.93 0.27 -1.36
CA TRP A 62 -2.73 1.12 -0.18
C TRP A 62 -2.70 0.34 1.14
N ARG A 63 -3.50 -0.73 1.27
CA ARG A 63 -3.38 -1.67 2.41
C ARG A 63 -2.00 -2.32 2.47
N GLY A 64 -1.44 -2.67 1.31
CA GLY A 64 -0.07 -3.16 1.20
C GLY A 64 0.97 -2.12 1.61
N TYR A 65 0.80 -0.89 1.14
CA TYR A 65 1.66 0.24 1.48
C TYR A 65 1.70 0.52 3.00
N ASP A 66 0.55 0.42 3.66
CA ASP A 66 0.45 0.57 5.12
C ASP A 66 0.78 -0.70 5.91
N SER A 67 1.12 -1.80 5.23
CA SER A 67 1.30 -3.11 5.85
C SER A 67 0.10 -3.56 6.72
N THR A 68 -1.12 -3.16 6.33
CA THR A 68 -2.36 -3.56 7.00
C THR A 68 -2.69 -5.00 6.63
N PRO A 69 -2.93 -5.91 7.60
CA PRO A 69 -3.01 -7.33 7.31
C PRO A 69 -4.13 -7.68 6.31
N PRO A 70 -3.81 -8.51 5.30
CA PRO A 70 -4.68 -8.77 4.16
C PRO A 70 -5.71 -9.87 4.44
N HIS A 71 -6.33 -9.88 5.62
CA HIS A 71 -7.19 -10.98 6.11
C HIS A 71 -8.29 -11.46 5.11
N THR A 72 -8.60 -10.66 4.08
CA THR A 72 -9.62 -10.94 3.06
C THR A 72 -9.06 -11.18 1.65
N ILE A 73 -7.76 -11.04 1.39
CA ILE A 73 -7.18 -11.12 0.04
C ILE A 73 -6.52 -12.49 -0.17
N ALA A 74 -7.10 -13.31 -1.04
CA ALA A 74 -6.50 -14.59 -1.42
C ALA A 74 -5.19 -14.39 -2.21
N LYS A 75 -4.16 -15.20 -1.90
CA LYS A 75 -2.77 -15.04 -2.37
C LYS A 75 -2.57 -15.19 -3.89
N ASP A 76 -3.48 -15.84 -4.60
CA ASP A 76 -3.37 -16.07 -6.05
C ASP A 76 -4.22 -15.10 -6.88
N THR A 77 -4.63 -13.99 -6.29
CA THR A 77 -5.51 -13.00 -6.95
C THR A 77 -4.73 -11.78 -7.45
N PRO A 78 -5.24 -11.08 -8.48
CA PRO A 78 -4.72 -9.77 -8.88
C PRO A 78 -4.69 -8.74 -7.74
N LEU A 79 -5.63 -8.83 -6.79
CA LEU A 79 -5.65 -8.00 -5.59
C LEU A 79 -4.45 -8.26 -4.68
N TRP A 80 -4.01 -9.52 -4.56
CA TRP A 80 -2.79 -9.85 -3.84
C TRP A 80 -1.55 -9.26 -4.50
N ALA A 81 -1.51 -9.26 -5.83
CA ALA A 81 -0.42 -8.60 -6.56
C ALA A 81 -0.38 -7.09 -6.29
N CYS A 82 -1.53 -6.43 -6.23
CA CYS A 82 -1.64 -5.02 -5.87
C CYS A 82 -1.15 -4.76 -4.43
N TYR A 83 -1.57 -5.59 -3.48
CA TYR A 83 -1.10 -5.54 -2.10
C TYR A 83 0.43 -5.65 -2.00
N ARG A 84 1.02 -6.64 -2.69
CA ARG A 84 2.49 -6.80 -2.73
C ARG A 84 3.18 -5.62 -3.41
N ALA A 85 2.59 -5.03 -4.44
CA ALA A 85 3.12 -3.84 -5.09
C ALA A 85 3.14 -2.63 -4.15
N GLY A 86 2.10 -2.45 -3.32
CA GLY A 86 2.07 -1.42 -2.28
C GLY A 86 3.17 -1.58 -1.24
N GLN A 87 3.36 -2.81 -0.74
CA GLN A 87 4.47 -3.13 0.16
C GLN A 87 5.83 -2.81 -0.44
N ALA A 88 6.04 -3.16 -1.72
CA ALA A 88 7.27 -2.87 -2.43
C ALA A 88 7.47 -1.36 -2.59
N GLN A 89 6.40 -0.62 -2.90
CA GLN A 89 6.47 0.84 -3.05
C GLN A 89 6.77 1.54 -1.73
N ARG A 90 6.17 1.10 -0.61
CA ARG A 90 6.47 1.66 0.71
C ARG A 90 7.95 1.59 1.04
N LEU A 91 8.60 0.44 0.78
CA LEU A 91 10.03 0.28 1.00
C LEU A 91 10.87 1.27 0.17
N LEU A 92 10.44 1.60 -1.04
CA LEU A 92 11.17 2.53 -1.93
C LEU A 92 10.94 3.99 -1.56
N ASP A 93 9.73 4.29 -1.07
CA ASP A 93 9.39 5.62 -0.59
C ASP A 93 10.08 5.93 0.74
N ASP A 94 10.17 4.95 1.66
CA ASP A 94 10.93 5.07 2.91
C ASP A 94 12.42 5.40 2.65
N GLU A 95 13.02 4.81 1.60
CA GLU A 95 14.40 5.15 1.20
C GLU A 95 14.55 6.59 0.68
N GLN A 96 13.48 7.18 0.17
CA GLN A 96 13.47 8.54 -0.36
C GLN A 96 12.91 9.55 0.65
N ASP A 97 12.64 9.13 1.90
CA ASP A 97 11.95 9.93 2.91
C ASP A 97 10.60 10.49 2.41
N ARG A 98 9.88 9.66 1.63
CA ARG A 98 8.58 10.00 1.06
C ARG A 98 7.50 9.23 1.80
N TYR A 99 6.43 9.94 2.11
CA TYR A 99 5.23 9.31 2.64
C TYR A 99 3.99 9.89 1.98
N VAL A 100 3.13 9.03 1.46
CA VAL A 100 1.82 9.41 0.96
C VAL A 100 0.80 9.17 2.06
N PRO A 101 0.25 10.21 2.71
CA PRO A 101 -0.73 10.04 3.78
C PRO A 101 -2.07 9.52 3.24
N PRO A 102 -2.78 8.66 4.00
CA PRO A 102 -4.15 8.32 3.68
C PRO A 102 -5.03 9.57 3.70
N ARG A 103 -6.07 9.58 2.86
CA ARG A 103 -7.13 10.57 3.00
C ARG A 103 -7.94 10.22 4.25
N THR A 104 -7.51 10.67 5.41
CA THR A 104 -8.44 10.86 6.52
C THR A 104 -9.45 11.92 6.06
N ASN A 105 -10.75 11.69 6.29
CA ASN A 105 -11.71 12.79 6.40
C ASN A 105 -11.43 13.60 7.69
N SER A 106 -10.18 13.96 7.93
CA SER A 106 -9.75 14.68 9.11
C SER A 106 -8.60 15.55 8.68
N ILE A 107 -8.92 16.83 8.56
CA ILE A 107 -8.01 17.93 8.86
C ILE A 107 -7.34 17.55 10.17
N VAL A 108 -6.10 17.06 10.11
CA VAL A 108 -5.21 17.16 11.26
C VAL A 108 -4.49 18.48 11.02
N GLN A 109 -5.04 19.55 11.60
CA GLN A 109 -4.23 20.71 11.96
C GLN A 109 -3.17 20.16 12.92
N VAL A 110 -2.00 19.82 12.39
CA VAL A 110 -0.81 19.82 13.21
C VAL A 110 -0.47 21.29 13.34
N GLU A 111 -1.02 21.94 14.37
CA GLU A 111 -0.37 23.12 14.94
C GLU A 111 1.00 22.64 15.40
N ALA A 112 2.00 22.76 14.51
CA ALA A 112 3.37 22.84 14.94
C ALA A 112 3.44 24.14 15.74
N HIS A 113 3.28 24.03 17.06
CA HIS A 113 3.63 25.08 17.99
C HIS A 113 5.07 25.48 17.67
N ALA A 114 5.19 26.60 16.96
CA ALA A 114 6.43 27.30 16.81
C ALA A 114 6.93 27.58 18.23
N GLY A 115 8.12 27.08 18.53
CA GLY A 115 8.87 27.60 19.65
C GLY A 115 9.00 29.11 19.46
N ALA A 116 8.51 29.85 20.45
CA ALA A 116 8.95 31.21 20.70
C ALA A 116 9.32 31.26 22.19
N PRO A 117 10.59 31.52 22.53
CA PRO A 117 11.00 31.72 23.90
C PRO A 117 10.56 33.11 24.35
N ARG A 118 10.12 33.23 25.59
CA ARG A 118 10.39 34.36 26.50
C ARG A 118 9.86 34.05 27.88
#